data_AF-A0A7Y0MD68-F1
#
_entry.id   AF-A0A7Y0MD68-F1
#
_cell.length_a   1.000
_cell.length_b   1.000
_cell.length_c   1.000
_cell.angle_alpha   90.00
_cell.angle_beta   90.00
_cell.angle_gamma   90.00
#
_symmetry.space_group_name_H-M   'P 1'
#
loop_
_entity.id
_entity.type
_entity.pdbx_description
1 polymer ?
#
loop_
_entity_poly.entity_id
_entity_poly.type
_entity_poly.pdbx_seq_one_letter_code
_entity_poly.pdbx_strand_id
1 'polypeptide(L)' 'MHAEAQAQAEQAPLFTVAKGNPSAEELAALTAVVLALQSSATEEETGGQARGRSSRRRELLRPVVQHGPGAWRHTFR' A
#
# COMPACT_ATOMS: atom_id res chain seq x y z
N MET A 1 -7.96 -25.18 -23.36
CA MET A 1 -8.30 -23.78 -23.06
C MET A 1 -7.42 -23.27 -21.91
N HIS A 2 -6.10 -23.13 -22.09
CA HIS A 2 -5.18 -22.62 -21.06
C HIS A 2 -4.25 -21.50 -21.57
N ALA A 3 -4.48 -21.00 -22.80
CA ALA A 3 -3.56 -20.07 -23.46
C ALA A 3 -3.70 -18.61 -23.00
N GLU A 4 -4.83 -18.20 -22.42
CA GLU A 4 -5.02 -16.81 -21.97
C GLU A 4 -4.36 -16.50 -20.62
N ALA A 5 -4.10 -17.52 -19.78
CA ALA A 5 -3.47 -17.32 -18.48
C ALA A 5 -1.99 -16.90 -18.59
N GLN A 6 -1.33 -17.15 -19.73
CA GLN A 6 0.10 -16.91 -19.90
C GLN A 6 0.43 -15.52 -20.48
N ALA A 7 -0.52 -14.81 -21.08
CA ALA A 7 -0.27 -13.50 -21.70
C ALA A 7 -0.02 -12.37 -20.66
N GLN A 8 -0.36 -12.59 -19.38
CA GLN A 8 -0.08 -11.65 -18.29
C GLN A 8 1.33 -11.79 -17.69
N ALA A 9 2.10 -12.82 -18.09
CA ALA A 9 3.31 -13.26 -17.38
C ALA A 9 4.55 -12.35 -17.54
N GLU A 10 4.52 -11.36 -18.43
CA GLU A 10 5.64 -10.41 -18.59
C GLU A 10 5.50 -9.13 -17.75
N GLN A 11 4.35 -8.90 -17.12
CA GLN A 11 4.19 -7.76 -16.20
C GLN A 11 4.61 -8.17 -14.78
N ALA A 12 5.49 -7.39 -14.17
CA ALA A 12 5.84 -7.56 -12.77
C ALA A 12 4.56 -7.48 -11.90
N PRO A 13 4.40 -8.36 -10.89
CA PRO A 13 3.21 -8.39 -10.05
C PRO A 13 3.04 -7.06 -9.31
N LEU A 14 1.80 -6.54 -9.27
CA LEU A 14 1.49 -5.25 -8.60
C LEU A 14 1.76 -5.29 -7.08
N PHE A 15 1.53 -6.44 -6.46
CA PHE A 15 1.90 -6.72 -5.07
C PHE A 15 2.04 -8.24 -4.86
N THR A 16 2.72 -8.63 -3.77
CA THR A 16 2.95 -10.04 -3.40
C THR A 16 2.59 -10.29 -1.94
N VAL A 17 2.05 -11.48 -1.64
CA VAL A 17 1.75 -11.90 -0.27
C VAL A 17 3.01 -12.46 0.40
N ALA A 18 3.47 -11.81 1.46
CA ALA A 18 4.70 -12.22 2.16
C ALA A 18 4.51 -13.42 3.11
N LYS A 19 3.31 -13.60 3.68
CA LYS A 19 2.98 -14.68 4.61
C LYS A 19 1.48 -15.00 4.58
N GLY A 20 1.12 -16.27 4.77
CA GLY A 20 -0.27 -16.75 4.79
C GLY A 20 -0.74 -17.26 3.44
N ASN A 21 -1.98 -17.74 3.39
CA ASN A 21 -2.64 -18.21 2.16
C ASN A 21 -4.05 -17.59 2.08
N PRO A 22 -4.16 -16.29 1.74
CA PRO A 22 -5.45 -15.61 1.69
C PRO A 22 -6.36 -16.19 0.62
N SER A 23 -7.66 -16.11 0.84
CA SER A 23 -8.64 -16.54 -0.15
C SER A 23 -8.69 -15.59 -1.35
N ALA A 24 -9.26 -16.04 -2.46
CA ALA A 24 -9.41 -15.21 -3.65
C ALA A 24 -10.29 -13.98 -3.38
N GLU A 25 -11.32 -14.15 -2.54
CA GLU A 25 -12.24 -13.10 -2.13
C GLU A 25 -11.54 -12.01 -1.32
N GLU A 26 -10.62 -12.40 -0.42
CA GLU A 26 -9.84 -11.45 0.37
C GLU A 26 -8.88 -10.63 -0.51
N LEU A 27 -8.26 -11.25 -1.52
CA LEU A 27 -7.41 -10.55 -2.49
C LEU A 27 -8.21 -9.57 -3.36
N ALA A 28 -9.41 -9.96 -3.78
CA ALA A 28 -10.31 -9.10 -4.54
C ALA A 28 -10.76 -7.89 -3.71
N ALA A 29 -11.16 -8.11 -2.45
CA ALA A 29 -11.55 -7.05 -1.54
C ALA A 29 -10.41 -6.05 -1.29
N LEU A 30 -9.19 -6.55 -1.05
CA LEU A 30 -8.01 -5.70 -0.89
C LEU A 30 -7.74 -4.84 -2.13
N THR A 31 -7.82 -5.45 -3.31
CA THR A 31 -7.60 -4.74 -4.58
C THR A 31 -8.62 -3.62 -4.79
N ALA A 32 -9.90 -3.89 -4.50
CA ALA A 32 -10.96 -2.88 -4.57
C ALA A 32 -10.68 -1.68 -3.65
N VAL A 33 -10.20 -1.92 -2.42
CA VAL A 33 -9.84 -0.86 -1.48
C VAL A 33 -8.65 -0.04 -2.00
N VAL A 34 -7.60 -0.69 -2.52
CA VAL A 34 -6.44 0.01 -3.07
C VAL A 34 -6.84 0.90 -4.25
N LEU A 35 -7.69 0.42 -5.15
CA LEU A 35 -8.19 1.21 -6.29
C LEU A 35 -9.04 2.41 -5.81
N ALA A 36 -9.90 2.22 -4.80
CA ALA A 36 -10.68 3.31 -4.23
C ALA A 36 -9.78 4.41 -3.62
N LEU A 37 -8.73 4.03 -2.90
CA LEU A 37 -7.76 4.98 -2.32
C LEU A 37 -6.97 5.75 -3.39
N GLN A 38 -6.60 5.10 -4.50
CA GLN A 38 -5.94 5.78 -5.63
C GLN A 38 -6.85 6.82 -6.29
N SER A 39 -8.14 6.53 -6.42
CA SER A 39 -9.13 7.49 -6.91
C SER A 39 -9.23 8.70 -5.98
N SER A 40 -9.38 8.48 -4.67
CA SER A 40 -9.50 9.57 -3.69
C SER A 40 -8.24 10.44 -3.57
N ALA A 41 -7.05 9.87 -3.76
CA ALA A 41 -5.80 10.64 -3.75
C ALA A 41 -5.72 11.64 -4.92
N THR A 42 -6.40 11.36 -6.03
CA THR A 42 -6.46 12.24 -7.20
C THR A 42 -7.41 13.42 -6.95
N GLU A 43 -8.47 13.25 -6.17
CA GLU A 43 -9.40 14.32 -5.79
C GLU A 43 -8.78 15.35 -4.83
N GLU A 44 -7.92 14.92 -3.90
CA GLU A 44 -7.30 15.77 -2.87
C GLU A 44 -6.31 16.81 -3.44
N GLU A 45 -5.77 16.64 -4.65
CA GLU A 45 -4.90 17.66 -5.28
C GLU A 45 -5.65 18.96 -5.64
N THR A 46 -6.99 18.94 -5.67
CA THR A 46 -7.80 20.13 -5.98
C THR A 46 -8.19 20.96 -4.75
N GLY A 47 -7.92 20.45 -3.53
CA GLY A 47 -8.33 21.06 -2.25
C GLY A 47 -7.16 21.65 -1.47
N GLY A 48 -6.69 22.83 -1.87
CA GLY A 48 -5.63 23.55 -1.17
C GLY A 48 -5.91 23.75 0.34
N GLN A 49 -5.04 23.22 1.19
CA GLN A 49 -4.32 23.91 2.28
C GLN A 49 -3.65 22.88 3.19
N ALA A 50 -2.33 22.72 3.05
CA ALA A 50 -1.52 22.12 4.08
C ALA A 50 -1.46 23.08 5.29
N ARG A 51 -2.44 22.99 6.20
CA ARG A 51 -2.37 23.68 7.50
C ARG A 51 -1.10 23.21 8.21
N GLY A 52 -0.20 24.16 8.47
CA GLY A 52 1.14 23.94 9.01
C GLY A 52 1.16 23.04 10.25
N ARG A 53 1.37 21.73 10.04
CA ARG A 53 1.65 20.79 11.12
C ARG A 53 3.11 20.96 11.54
N SER A 54 3.32 21.64 12.67
CA SER A 54 4.63 21.93 13.26
C SER A 54 5.57 20.72 13.29
N SER A 55 6.74 20.84 12.65
CA SER A 55 7.79 19.81 12.62
C SER A 55 8.28 19.39 14.00
N ARG A 56 8.22 20.28 15.01
CA ARG A 56 8.62 19.96 16.39
C ARG A 56 7.70 18.92 17.06
N ARG A 57 6.39 18.93 16.79
CA ARG A 57 5.51 17.85 17.29
C ARG A 57 5.85 16.51 16.64
N ARG A 58 6.23 16.52 15.37
CA ARG A 58 6.60 15.32 14.62
C ARG A 58 7.88 14.68 15.17
N GLU A 59 8.81 15.52 15.60
CA GLU A 59 10.09 15.11 16.17
C GLU A 59 9.95 14.42 17.54
N LEU A 60 9.00 14.91 18.37
CA LEU A 60 8.63 14.29 19.65
C LEU A 60 7.83 12.99 19.50
N LEU A 61 7.25 12.75 18.32
CA LEU A 61 6.43 11.57 18.02
C LEU A 61 7.13 10.59 17.07
N ARG A 62 8.47 10.63 16.99
CA ARG A 62 9.22 9.71 16.12
C ARG A 62 9.06 8.27 16.62
N PRO A 63 8.60 7.33 15.77
CA PRO A 63 8.47 5.93 16.16
C PRO A 63 9.85 5.29 16.39
N VAL A 64 9.91 4.35 17.33
CA VAL A 64 11.13 3.61 17.73
C VAL A 64 11.71 2.77 16.58
N VAL A 65 10.86 2.38 15.62
CA VAL A 65 11.27 1.68 14.39
C VAL A 65 11.31 2.69 13.25
N GLN A 66 12.45 2.78 12.54
CA GLN A 66 12.57 3.65 11.37
C GLN A 66 11.55 3.23 10.31
N HIS A 67 10.85 4.20 9.73
CA HIS A 67 10.07 3.97 8.52
C HIS A 67 11.03 3.90 7.34
N GLY A 68 10.93 2.85 6.53
CA GLY A 68 11.78 2.66 5.36
C GLY A 68 11.64 1.27 4.75
N PRO A 69 12.21 1.05 3.56
CA PRO A 69 12.22 -0.27 2.93
C PRO A 69 12.79 -1.33 3.88
N GLY A 70 12.02 -2.37 4.19
CA GLY A 70 12.42 -3.45 5.10
C GLY A 70 12.10 -3.23 6.58
N ALA A 71 11.66 -2.04 7.00
CA ALA A 71 11.27 -1.77 8.40
C ALA A 71 10.14 -2.68 8.91
N TRP A 72 9.19 -2.97 8.03
CA TRP A 72 8.08 -3.89 8.27
C TRP A 72 8.56 -5.31 8.63
N ARG A 73 9.77 -5.73 8.25
CA ARG A 73 10.29 -7.07 8.61
C ARG A 73 10.50 -7.23 10.11
N HIS A 74 10.70 -6.13 10.84
CA HIS A 74 10.82 -6.16 12.30
C HIS A 74 9.49 -6.27 13.03
N THR A 75 8.35 -6.03 12.35
CA THR A 75 7.02 -6.19 12.94
C THR A 75 6.50 -7.63 12.87
N PHE A 76 7.20 -8.52 12.17
CA PHE A 76 6.86 -9.93 12.03
C PHE A 76 7.98 -10.81 12.61
N ARG A 77 8.12 -10.82 13.94
CA ARG A 77 8.88 -11.85 14.66
C ARG A 77 7.90 -12.72 15.43
#